data_AF-A0A0M1JGD5-F1
#
_entry.id   AF-A0A0M1JGD5-F1
#
_cell.length_a   1.000
_cell.length_b   1.000
_cell.length_c   1.000
_cell.angle_alpha   90.00
_cell.angle_beta   90.00
_cell.angle_gamma   90.00
#
_symmetry.space_group_name_H-M   'P 1'
#
loop_
_entity.id
_entity.type
_entity.pdbx_description
1 polymer ?
#
loop_
_entity_poly.entity_id
_entity_poly.type
_entity_poly.pdbx_seq_one_letter_code
_entity_poly.pdbx_strand_id
1 'polypeptide(L)'
;MIAHELYFSNGYHNEKQEIDFLSFREYLESIRIPKGKEVTPRIFANWISRQRLSKDLADSHRLFEEIQGAITGTMEDKPYLTREEYLALGVRQSIYPQELRDTVYDVFERYIRFLEEQEYFDPNIVALAIHL
;
A
#
# COMPACT_ATOMS: atom_id res chain seq x y z
N MET A 1 36.56 8.89 -1.93
CA MET A 1 35.64 9.86 -1.32
C MET A 1 34.30 9.18 -1.17
N ILE A 2 33.89 8.94 0.06
CA ILE A 2 32.63 8.26 0.39
C ILE A 2 31.54 9.33 0.55
N ALA A 3 30.27 9.02 0.23
CA ALA A 3 29.16 9.98 0.25
C ALA A 3 29.03 10.76 1.58
N HIS A 4 29.35 10.12 2.71
CA HIS A 4 29.44 10.73 4.03
C HIS A 4 30.45 11.89 4.09
N GLU A 5 31.68 11.68 3.60
CA GLU A 5 32.72 12.74 3.58
C GLU A 5 32.29 13.95 2.75
N LEU A 6 31.60 13.71 1.64
CA LEU A 6 31.07 14.79 0.79
C LEU A 6 29.94 15.54 1.50
N TYR A 7 29.02 14.82 2.15
CA TYR A 7 27.85 15.39 2.81
C TYR A 7 28.23 16.28 4.01
N PHE A 8 29.25 15.89 4.79
CA PHE A 8 29.75 16.67 5.92
C PHE A 8 30.93 17.59 5.59
N SER A 9 31.37 17.62 4.32
CA SER A 9 32.39 18.59 3.90
C SER A 9 31.83 20.02 4.00
N ASN A 10 32.61 20.94 4.57
CA ASN A 10 32.26 22.32 4.92
C ASN A 10 31.45 22.56 6.22
N GLY A 11 31.40 21.61 7.16
CA GLY A 11 30.84 21.88 8.51
C GLY A 11 29.33 22.09 8.52
N TYR A 12 28.63 21.58 7.50
CA TYR A 12 27.18 21.58 7.43
C TYR A 12 26.63 20.58 8.47
N HIS A 13 26.06 21.09 9.55
CA HIS A 13 25.37 20.31 10.57
C HIS A 13 23.93 20.82 10.67
N ASN A 14 22.97 19.98 10.32
CA ASN A 14 21.55 20.26 10.46
C ASN A 14 20.97 19.31 11.52
N GLU A 15 20.80 19.81 12.75
CA GLU A 15 20.29 19.01 13.88
C GLU A 15 18.87 18.47 13.66
N LYS A 16 18.16 18.94 12.62
CA LYS A 16 16.83 18.44 12.23
C LYS A 16 16.86 17.31 11.20
N GLN A 17 18.04 16.86 10.80
CA GLN A 17 18.23 15.89 9.72
C GLN A 17 19.03 14.70 10.23
N GLU A 18 18.34 13.65 10.67
CA GLU A 18 18.95 12.33 10.87
C GLU A 18 19.12 11.67 9.49
N ILE A 19 20.37 11.42 9.09
CA ILE A 19 20.69 10.74 7.83
C ILE A 19 21.55 9.54 8.15
N ASP A 20 20.98 8.36 7.97
CA ASP A 20 21.69 7.10 8.05
C ASP A 20 22.35 6.77 6.72
N PHE A 21 23.67 6.68 6.71
CA PHE A 21 24.44 6.23 5.55
C PHE A 21 24.70 4.73 5.67
N LEU A 22 23.91 3.92 4.95
CA LEU A 22 24.18 2.49 4.81
C LEU A 22 25.30 2.27 3.79
N SER A 23 26.29 1.45 4.13
CA SER A 23 27.17 0.84 3.14
C SER A 23 26.37 -0.02 2.17
N PHE A 24 26.92 -0.29 0.98
CA PHE A 24 26.25 -1.16 0.00
C PHE A 24 25.85 -2.53 0.59
N ARG A 25 26.67 -3.07 1.49
CA ARG A 25 26.38 -4.33 2.18
C ARG A 25 25.22 -4.19 3.17
N GLU A 26 25.23 -3.15 4.01
CA GLU A 26 24.14 -2.88 4.97
C GLU A 26 22.82 -2.60 4.26
N TYR A 27 22.87 -1.92 3.09
CA TYR A 27 21.70 -1.76 2.24
C TYR A 27 21.17 -3.10 1.71
N LEU A 28 22.04 -3.99 1.22
CA LEU A 28 21.60 -5.31 0.76
C LEU A 28 21.05 -6.17 1.92
N GLU A 29 21.63 -6.07 3.11
CA GLU A 29 21.18 -6.77 4.32
C GLU A 29 19.86 -6.20 4.88
N SER A 30 19.51 -4.95 4.55
CA SER A 30 18.23 -4.34 4.95
C SER A 30 17.06 -4.71 4.03
N ILE A 31 17.32 -5.22 2.81
CA ILE A 31 16.28 -5.66 1.87
C ILE A 31 15.59 -6.91 2.43
N ARG A 32 14.36 -6.75 2.91
CA ARG A 32 13.49 -7.86 3.30
C ARG A 32 12.63 -8.27 2.12
N ILE A 33 12.73 -9.55 1.72
CA ILE A 33 11.85 -10.11 0.70
C ILE A 33 10.51 -10.48 1.37
N PRO A 34 9.38 -9.91 0.93
CA PRO A 34 8.07 -10.30 1.42
C PRO A 34 7.82 -11.79 1.20
N LYS A 35 7.20 -12.45 2.17
CA LYS A 35 6.76 -13.84 1.99
C LYS A 35 5.53 -13.89 1.10
N GLY A 36 5.37 -14.98 0.35
CA GLY A 36 4.24 -15.18 -0.53
C GLY A 36 4.44 -14.63 -1.94
N LYS A 37 3.35 -14.47 -2.69
CA LYS A 37 3.37 -13.93 -4.06
C LYS A 37 2.74 -12.54 -4.11
N GLU A 38 3.28 -11.66 -4.92
CA GLU A 38 2.65 -10.36 -5.14
C GLU A 38 1.28 -10.56 -5.82
N VAL A 39 0.27 -9.89 -5.29
CA VAL A 39 -1.05 -9.84 -5.92
C VAL A 39 -0.98 -9.02 -7.19
N THR A 40 -1.55 -9.55 -8.27
CA THR A 40 -1.60 -8.87 -9.57
C THR A 40 -3.04 -8.50 -9.91
N PRO A 41 -3.28 -7.52 -10.80
CA PRO A 41 -4.63 -7.23 -11.29
C PRO A 41 -5.37 -8.47 -11.82
N ARG A 42 -4.64 -9.41 -12.45
CA ARG A 42 -5.20 -10.67 -12.95
C ARG A 42 -5.62 -11.60 -11.81
N ILE A 43 -4.81 -11.72 -10.76
CA ILE A 43 -5.14 -12.53 -9.58
C ILE A 43 -6.38 -11.94 -8.89
N PHE A 44 -6.40 -10.63 -8.70
CA PHE A 44 -7.54 -9.91 -8.13
C PHE A 44 -8.81 -10.10 -8.97
N ALA A 45 -8.74 -9.94 -10.30
CA ALA A 45 -9.88 -10.16 -11.20
C ALA A 45 -10.43 -11.59 -11.13
N ASN A 46 -9.56 -12.59 -11.05
CA ASN A 46 -9.97 -13.99 -10.88
C ASN A 46 -10.66 -14.23 -9.54
N TRP A 47 -10.21 -13.57 -8.47
CA TRP A 47 -10.82 -13.67 -7.14
C TRP A 47 -12.18 -12.95 -7.09
N ILE A 48 -12.26 -11.73 -7.61
CA ILE A 48 -13.48 -10.92 -7.55
C ILE A 48 -14.60 -11.49 -8.43
N SER A 49 -14.26 -12.13 -9.56
CA SER A 49 -15.24 -12.79 -10.43
C SER A 49 -16.02 -13.92 -9.74
N ARG A 50 -15.49 -14.46 -8.64
CA ARG A 50 -16.14 -15.49 -7.82
C ARG A 50 -17.06 -14.91 -6.75
N GLN A 51 -17.05 -13.59 -6.57
CA GLN A 51 -17.91 -12.90 -5.61
C GLN A 51 -19.21 -12.44 -6.26
N ARG A 52 -20.28 -12.41 -5.46
CA ARG A 52 -21.57 -11.86 -5.87
C ARG A 52 -21.56 -10.36 -5.58
N LEU A 53 -21.20 -9.57 -6.60
CA LEU A 53 -21.20 -8.11 -6.52
C LEU A 53 -22.32 -7.50 -7.36
N SER A 54 -22.72 -6.27 -7.00
CA SER A 54 -23.58 -5.45 -7.85
C SER A 54 -22.87 -5.10 -9.15
N LYS A 55 -23.63 -4.73 -10.19
CA LYS A 55 -23.07 -4.31 -11.48
C LYS A 55 -22.12 -3.11 -11.35
N ASP A 56 -22.40 -2.22 -10.40
CA ASP A 56 -21.60 -1.01 -10.17
C ASP A 56 -20.20 -1.31 -9.58
N LEU A 57 -20.02 -2.48 -8.98
CA LEU A 57 -18.74 -2.97 -8.45
C LEU A 57 -18.15 -4.14 -9.25
N ALA A 58 -18.76 -4.52 -10.38
CA ALA A 58 -18.32 -5.66 -11.17
C ALA A 58 -17.02 -5.39 -11.96
N ASP A 59 -16.66 -4.11 -12.14
CA ASP A 59 -15.40 -3.73 -12.78
C ASP A 59 -14.21 -3.99 -11.84
N SER A 60 -13.56 -5.13 -12.06
CA SER A 60 -12.40 -5.56 -11.27
C SER A 60 -11.22 -4.60 -11.36
N HIS A 61 -11.03 -3.92 -12.49
CA HIS A 61 -9.89 -3.04 -12.67
C HIS A 61 -10.09 -1.77 -11.85
N ARG A 62 -11.26 -1.15 -12.00
CA ARG A 62 -11.67 0.01 -11.21
C ARG A 62 -11.61 -0.27 -9.71
N LEU A 63 -12.11 -1.43 -9.27
CA LEU A 63 -12.11 -1.78 -7.85
C LEU A 63 -10.70 -2.00 -7.31
N PHE A 64 -9.82 -2.61 -8.10
CA PHE A 64 -8.41 -2.79 -7.73
C PHE A 64 -7.67 -1.44 -7.65
N GLU A 65 -7.90 -0.53 -8.61
CA GLU A 65 -7.32 0.81 -8.58
C GLU A 65 -7.78 1.62 -7.36
N GLU A 66 -9.05 1.51 -6.97
CA GLU A 66 -9.54 2.15 -5.75
C GLU A 66 -8.84 1.62 -4.51
N ILE A 67 -8.69 0.29 -4.38
CA ILE A 67 -7.98 -0.30 -3.26
C ILE A 67 -6.54 0.19 -3.22
N GLN A 68 -5.84 0.12 -4.35
CA GLN A 68 -4.44 0.50 -4.46
C GLN A 68 -4.21 1.99 -4.20
N GLY A 69 -5.01 2.85 -4.81
CA GLY A 69 -4.83 4.31 -4.75
C GLY A 69 -5.43 4.92 -3.49
N ALA A 70 -6.73 4.72 -3.27
CA ALA A 70 -7.46 5.42 -2.21
C ALA A 70 -7.30 4.74 -0.84
N ILE A 71 -7.33 3.41 -0.78
CA ILE A 71 -7.33 2.70 0.51
C ILE A 71 -5.91 2.45 1.01
N THR A 72 -5.03 1.87 0.19
CA THR A 72 -3.66 1.50 0.60
C THR A 72 -2.61 2.55 0.26
N GLY A 73 -2.88 3.45 -0.70
CA GLY A 73 -1.87 4.35 -1.29
C GLY A 73 -1.85 5.78 -0.75
N THR A 74 -2.64 6.10 0.27
CA THR A 74 -2.87 7.51 0.66
C THR A 74 -2.04 7.99 1.86
N MET A 75 -1.54 7.10 2.72
CA MET A 75 -0.83 7.51 3.95
C MET A 75 0.57 6.91 4.05
N GLU A 76 1.50 7.73 4.53
CA GLU A 76 2.91 7.38 4.73
C GLU A 76 3.16 6.67 6.07
N ASP A 77 2.20 6.67 6.99
CA ASP A 77 2.35 6.18 8.37
C ASP A 77 1.44 5.00 8.73
N LYS A 78 0.52 4.61 7.84
CA LYS A 78 -0.29 3.38 8.00
C LYS A 78 -0.53 2.64 6.68
N PRO A 79 -0.61 1.30 6.72
CA PRO A 79 -0.65 0.48 5.50
C PRO A 79 -1.95 0.64 4.68
N TYR A 80 -3.02 1.12 5.32
CA TYR A 80 -4.29 1.43 4.67
C TYR A 80 -5.21 2.28 5.55
N LEU A 81 -6.22 2.92 4.94
CA LEU A 81 -7.27 3.65 5.63
C LEU A 81 -8.19 2.73 6.44
N THR A 82 -8.59 3.18 7.63
CA THR A 82 -9.75 2.60 8.34
C THR A 82 -11.04 2.87 7.56
N ARG A 83 -12.12 2.16 7.90
CA ARG A 83 -13.42 2.34 7.24
C ARG A 83 -13.90 3.79 7.37
N GLU A 84 -13.81 4.35 8.56
CA GLU A 84 -14.23 5.71 8.86
C GLU A 84 -13.48 6.74 8.01
N GLU A 85 -12.16 6.57 7.88
CA GLU A 85 -11.32 7.47 7.10
C GLU A 85 -11.59 7.35 5.60
N TYR A 86 -11.80 6.13 5.10
CA TYR A 86 -12.16 5.88 3.71
C TYR A 86 -13.54 6.49 3.37
N LEU A 87 -14.53 6.31 4.25
CA LEU A 87 -15.87 6.90 4.06
C LEU A 87 -15.84 8.44 4.10
N ALA A 88 -14.91 9.03 4.86
CA ALA A 88 -14.72 10.48 4.97
C ALA A 88 -14.01 11.12 3.77
N LEU A 89 -13.50 10.35 2.80
CA LEU A 89 -12.78 10.88 1.64
C LEU A 89 -13.64 11.83 0.79
N GLY A 90 -13.02 12.85 0.21
CA GLY A 90 -13.67 13.74 -0.75
C GLY A 90 -13.90 13.08 -2.12
N VAL A 91 -14.69 13.73 -2.98
CA VAL A 91 -15.01 13.25 -4.35
C VAL A 91 -13.77 13.13 -5.25
N ARG A 92 -12.68 13.84 -4.94
CA ARG A 92 -11.41 13.77 -5.70
C ARG A 92 -10.44 12.70 -5.19
N GLN A 93 -10.77 12.01 -4.10
CA GLN A 93 -9.89 11.05 -3.43
C GLN A 93 -10.35 9.60 -3.59
N SER A 94 -11.60 9.38 -4.02
CA SER A 94 -12.18 8.07 -4.26
C SER A 94 -12.97 8.12 -5.57
N ILE A 95 -12.81 7.10 -6.40
CA ILE A 95 -13.50 7.00 -7.70
C ILE A 95 -14.94 6.51 -7.54
N TYR A 96 -15.30 5.98 -6.37
CA TYR A 96 -16.65 5.51 -6.07
C TYR A 96 -17.47 6.60 -5.35
N PRO A 97 -18.77 6.70 -5.67
CA PRO A 97 -19.67 7.59 -4.96
C PRO A 97 -19.90 7.08 -3.53
N GLN A 98 -20.27 7.98 -2.62
CA GLN A 98 -20.29 7.72 -1.17
C GLN A 98 -21.17 6.52 -0.79
N GLU A 99 -22.29 6.34 -1.47
CA GLU A 99 -23.24 5.24 -1.29
C GLU A 99 -22.68 3.86 -1.59
N LEU A 100 -21.61 3.75 -2.40
CA LEU A 100 -20.97 2.47 -2.74
C LEU A 100 -19.75 2.18 -1.88
N ARG A 101 -19.18 3.18 -1.20
CA ARG A 101 -17.90 3.05 -0.49
C ARG A 101 -17.97 2.05 0.66
N ASP A 102 -19.08 1.97 1.37
CA ASP A 102 -19.22 0.99 2.44
C ASP A 102 -19.08 -0.44 1.90
N THR A 103 -19.69 -0.72 0.74
CA THR A 103 -19.57 -2.02 0.07
C THR A 103 -18.19 -2.24 -0.53
N VAL A 104 -17.53 -1.20 -1.03
CA VAL A 104 -16.12 -1.28 -1.46
C VAL A 104 -15.22 -1.69 -0.29
N TYR A 105 -15.45 -1.11 0.89
CA TYR A 105 -14.67 -1.45 2.07
C TYR A 105 -14.93 -2.89 2.55
N ASP A 106 -16.17 -3.40 2.43
CA ASP A 106 -16.46 -4.81 2.68
C ASP A 106 -15.69 -5.76 1.74
N VAL A 107 -15.52 -5.36 0.47
CA VAL A 107 -14.65 -6.10 -0.46
C VAL A 107 -13.21 -6.02 0.00
N PHE A 108 -12.73 -4.86 0.40
CA PHE A 108 -11.37 -4.67 0.88
C PHE A 108 -11.07 -5.55 2.12
N GLU A 109 -11.97 -5.65 3.09
CA GLU A 109 -11.78 -6.54 4.24
C GLU A 109 -11.70 -8.02 3.82
N ARG A 110 -12.52 -8.43 2.84
CA ARG A 110 -12.41 -9.78 2.25
C ARG A 110 -11.10 -9.96 1.48
N TYR A 111 -10.60 -8.91 0.86
CA TYR A 111 -9.35 -8.90 0.11
C TYR A 111 -8.17 -9.15 1.04
N ILE A 112 -8.10 -8.47 2.19
CA ILE A 112 -7.05 -8.73 3.20
C ILE A 112 -7.05 -10.20 3.64
N ARG A 113 -8.23 -10.76 3.94
CA ARG A 113 -8.34 -12.19 4.30
C ARG A 113 -7.87 -13.11 3.16
N PHE A 114 -8.24 -12.79 1.92
CA PHE A 114 -7.79 -13.53 0.75
C PHE A 114 -6.26 -13.52 0.59
N LEU A 115 -5.60 -12.38 0.85
CA LEU A 115 -4.14 -12.29 0.80
C LEU A 115 -3.51 -13.24 1.82
N GLU A 116 -3.97 -13.19 3.07
CA GLU A 116 -3.46 -14.05 4.15
C GLU A 116 -3.70 -15.54 3.86
N GLU A 117 -4.92 -15.92 3.49
CA GLU A 117 -5.32 -17.32 3.27
C GLU A 117 -4.62 -17.98 2.08
N GLN A 118 -4.21 -17.19 1.08
CA GLN A 118 -3.62 -17.70 -0.17
C GLN A 118 -2.14 -17.37 -0.31
N GLU A 119 -1.51 -16.88 0.77
CA GLU A 119 -0.10 -16.47 0.80
C GLU A 119 0.24 -15.46 -0.32
N TYR A 120 -0.65 -14.49 -0.54
CA TYR A 120 -0.37 -13.32 -1.35
C TYR A 120 0.01 -12.13 -0.48
N PHE A 121 0.71 -11.16 -1.06
CA PHE A 121 0.94 -9.87 -0.46
C PHE A 121 0.56 -8.74 -1.41
N ASP A 122 0.16 -7.62 -0.82
CA ASP A 122 -0.06 -6.36 -1.52
C ASP A 122 1.18 -5.47 -1.35
N PRO A 123 1.76 -4.94 -2.44
CA PRO A 123 2.99 -4.17 -2.37
C PRO A 123 2.83 -2.90 -1.51
N ASN A 124 1.68 -2.21 -1.56
CA ASN A 124 1.47 -0.98 -0.78
C ASN A 124 1.41 -1.28 0.72
N ILE A 125 0.72 -2.35 1.09
CA ILE A 125 0.58 -2.77 2.49
C ILE A 125 1.93 -3.19 3.06
N VAL A 126 2.69 -4.00 2.32
CA VAL A 126 3.98 -4.52 2.79
C VAL A 126 5.06 -3.44 2.80
N ALA A 127 5.05 -2.53 1.82
CA ALA A 127 5.99 -1.40 1.79
C ALA A 127 5.98 -0.65 3.12
N LEU A 128 4.82 -0.51 3.75
CA LEU A 128 4.73 0.16 5.04
C LEU A 128 4.84 -0.74 6.26
N ALA A 129 4.39 -2.00 6.16
CA ALA A 129 4.56 -2.96 7.26
C ALA A 129 6.05 -3.26 7.57
N ILE A 130 6.97 -3.00 6.63
CA ILE A 130 8.42 -3.20 6.81
C ILE A 130 9.07 -2.08 7.68
N HIS A 131 8.35 -0.98 7.95
CA HIS A 131 8.86 0.16 8.72
C HIS A 131 8.40 0.21 10.19
N LEU A 132 7.79 -0.87 10.71
CA LEU A 132 7.44 -1.08 12.13
C LEU A 132 8.22 -2.26 12.72
#